data_AF-A0A1F7NZY6-F1
#
_entry.id   AF-A0A1F7NZY6-F1
#
_cell.length_a   1.000
_cell.length_b   1.000
_cell.length_c   1.000
_cell.angle_alpha   90.00
_cell.angle_beta   90.00
_cell.angle_gamma   90.00
#
_symmetry.space_group_name_H-M   'P 1'
#
loop_
_entity.id
_entity.type
_entity.pdbx_description
1 polymer ?
#
loop_
_entity_poly.entity_id
_entity_poly.type
_entity_poly.pdbx_seq_one_letter_code
_entity_poly.pdbx_strand_id
1 'polypeptide(L)'
;MTARRLPPLFIVLAILLGGVLEGARGQGGPIPGLEQLTPEERAVAERNLERWQKLSPEERARVLENHRRWKSMTPEERQTAREGYQRFRQLPPEEKQRVLQDFQRWNELPQERRSQLQQAYERFQQLPPEKRERILERYREFEAMSPEERARVLKNQERWRQMDPEQRERLRERWRNMTPEQRQQLRERFRQGRGALPGTPEPSR
;
A
#
# COMPACT_ATOMS: atom_id res chain seq x y z
N MET A 1 -11.04 -3.28 16.55
CA MET A 1 -10.87 -1.96 15.91
C MET A 1 -9.43 -1.87 15.40
N THR A 2 -9.19 -2.21 14.14
CA THR A 2 -7.83 -2.20 13.56
C THR A 2 -7.42 -0.78 13.23
N ALA A 3 -6.41 -0.28 13.93
CA ALA A 3 -5.80 1.01 13.67
C ALA A 3 -5.38 1.09 12.20
N ARG A 4 -5.99 2.02 11.45
CA ARG A 4 -5.48 2.45 10.14
C ARG A 4 -4.00 2.77 10.36
N ARG A 5 -3.09 2.18 9.59
CA ARG A 5 -1.67 2.54 9.62
C ARG A 5 -1.44 3.51 8.46
N LEU A 6 -1.24 4.79 8.77
CA LEU A 6 -0.70 5.74 7.79
C LEU A 6 0.83 5.59 7.82
N PRO A 7 1.52 5.74 6.68
CA PRO A 7 2.96 5.80 6.70
C PRO A 7 3.44 7.00 7.53
N PRO A 8 4.62 6.87 8.16
CA PRO A 8 5.12 7.75 9.21
C PRO A 8 5.39 9.21 8.80
N LEU A 9 5.20 9.57 7.53
CA LEU A 9 5.54 10.89 7.00
C LEU A 9 4.62 12.02 7.53
N PHE A 10 3.38 11.72 7.91
CA PHE A 10 2.39 12.75 8.34
C PHE A 10 2.46 13.13 9.80
N ILE A 11 3.29 12.43 10.57
CA ILE A 11 3.32 12.57 12.03
C ILE A 11 4.20 13.75 12.45
N VAL A 12 5.20 14.10 11.64
CA VAL A 12 6.09 15.22 11.95
C VAL A 12 5.42 16.58 11.74
N LEU A 13 4.51 16.71 10.77
CA LEU A 13 3.77 17.96 10.58
C LEU A 13 2.75 18.21 11.71
N ALA A 14 2.16 17.14 12.26
CA ALA A 14 1.23 17.23 13.38
C ALA A 14 1.89 17.62 14.71
N ILE A 15 3.15 17.23 14.94
CA ILE A 15 3.89 17.57 16.17
C ILE A 15 4.28 19.06 16.20
N LEU A 16 4.58 19.68 15.05
CA LEU A 16 4.90 21.11 14.98
C LEU A 16 3.66 22.03 15.04
N LEU A 17 2.46 21.50 14.74
CA LEU A 17 1.21 22.27 14.70
C LEU A 17 0.35 22.14 15.97
N GLY A 18 0.66 21.19 16.86
CA GLY A 18 -0.14 20.93 18.06
C GLY A 18 -0.19 22.08 19.06
N GLY A 19 0.84 22.93 19.10
CA GLY A 19 0.86 24.17 19.90
C GLY A 19 0.26 25.40 19.19
N VAL A 20 0.19 25.39 17.86
CA VAL A 20 -0.24 26.56 17.06
C VAL A 20 -1.75 26.53 16.74
N LEU A 21 -2.36 25.35 16.70
CA LEU A 21 -3.72 25.19 16.17
C LEU A 21 -4.87 25.55 17.13
N GLU A 22 -4.64 25.79 18.42
CA GLU A 22 -5.72 26.25 19.30
C GLU A 22 -6.09 27.73 19.10
N GLY A 23 -5.22 28.54 18.48
CA GLY A 23 -5.46 29.96 18.20
C GLY A 23 -6.03 30.27 16.81
N ALA A 24 -6.00 29.32 15.87
CA ALA A 24 -6.32 29.59 14.45
C ALA A 24 -7.82 29.42 14.11
N ARG A 25 -8.72 29.84 15.00
CA ARG A 25 -10.13 30.05 14.66
C ARG A 25 -10.30 31.43 14.02
N GLY A 26 -9.99 31.52 12.73
CA GLY A 26 -10.72 32.40 11.80
C GLY A 26 -10.56 33.92 11.90
N GLN A 27 -9.57 34.49 12.58
CA GLN A 27 -9.31 35.94 12.53
C GLN A 27 -7.81 36.20 12.40
N GLY A 28 -7.42 37.03 11.42
CA GLY A 28 -6.04 37.35 11.06
C GLY A 28 -5.28 38.23 12.07
N GLY A 29 -5.49 38.00 13.37
CA GLY A 29 -4.72 38.63 14.44
C GLY A 29 -3.41 37.89 14.75
N PRO A 30 -2.45 38.54 15.44
CA PRO A 30 -1.24 37.88 15.92
C PRO A 30 -1.62 36.67 16.78
N ILE A 31 -1.00 35.52 16.52
CA ILE A 31 -1.29 34.27 17.25
C ILE A 31 -0.90 34.47 18.71
N PRO A 32 -1.85 34.42 19.66
CA PRO A 32 -1.55 34.61 21.07
C PRO A 32 -0.50 33.59 21.53
N GLY A 33 0.58 34.07 22.17
CA GLY A 33 1.67 33.23 22.68
C GLY A 33 2.96 33.20 21.85
N LEU A 34 2.98 33.74 20.62
CA LEU A 34 4.22 33.87 19.82
C LEU A 34 5.28 34.75 20.50
N GLU A 35 4.87 35.69 21.34
CA GLU A 35 5.76 36.63 22.03
C GLU A 35 6.54 36.00 23.18
N GLN A 36 6.14 34.79 23.62
CA GLN A 36 6.83 34.05 24.68
C GLN A 36 7.86 33.06 24.12
N LEU A 37 7.97 32.95 22.80
CA LEU A 37 8.91 32.05 22.12
C LEU A 37 10.29 32.69 22.00
N THR A 38 11.32 31.85 22.03
CA THR A 38 12.67 32.27 21.64
C THR A 38 12.68 32.72 20.17
N PRO A 39 13.64 33.57 19.74
CA PRO A 39 13.75 34.00 18.35
C PRO A 39 13.77 32.83 17.35
N GLU A 40 14.43 31.74 17.70
CA GLU A 40 14.50 30.51 16.90
C GLU A 40 13.14 29.80 16.80
N GLU A 41 12.45 29.62 17.92
CA GLU A 41 11.12 29.00 17.96
C GLU A 41 10.09 29.85 17.19
N ARG A 42 10.17 31.17 17.34
CA ARG A 42 9.35 32.12 16.60
C ARG A 42 9.58 32.02 15.10
N ALA A 43 10.84 31.97 14.65
CA ALA A 43 11.17 31.82 13.23
C ALA A 43 10.67 30.47 12.65
N VAL A 44 10.62 29.40 13.46
CA VAL A 44 10.01 28.12 13.07
C VAL A 44 8.49 28.26 12.97
N ALA A 45 7.85 28.90 13.96
CA ALA A 45 6.42 29.11 14.00
C ALA A 45 5.92 29.97 12.82
N GLU A 46 6.60 31.08 12.52
CA GLU A 46 6.28 31.99 11.41
C GLU A 46 6.37 31.28 10.05
N ARG A 47 7.45 30.52 9.82
CA ARG A 47 7.61 29.73 8.59
C ARG A 47 6.54 28.65 8.43
N ASN A 48 6.13 28.01 9.53
CA ASN A 48 5.05 27.02 9.50
C ASN A 48 3.69 27.69 9.23
N LEU A 49 3.46 28.88 9.80
CA LEU A 49 2.26 29.68 9.55
C LEU A 49 2.16 30.11 8.09
N GLU A 50 3.27 30.59 7.51
CA GLU A 50 3.31 30.96 6.09
C GLU A 50 2.97 29.76 5.19
N ARG A 51 3.51 28.57 5.50
CA ARG A 51 3.16 27.33 4.80
C ARG A 51 1.68 26.98 4.96
N TRP A 52 1.14 27.08 6.17
CA TRP A 52 -0.27 26.84 6.46
C TRP A 52 -1.20 27.77 5.67
N GLN A 53 -0.84 29.05 5.57
CA GLN A 53 -1.59 30.04 4.82
C GLN A 53 -1.62 29.72 3.32
N LYS A 54 -0.55 29.13 2.78
CA LYS A 54 -0.47 28.70 1.37
C LYS A 54 -1.25 27.42 1.05
N LEU A 55 -1.71 26.67 2.06
CA LEU A 55 -2.53 25.47 1.85
C LEU A 55 -3.95 25.82 1.40
N SER A 56 -4.47 25.04 0.45
CA SER A 56 -5.89 25.01 0.07
C SER A 56 -6.79 24.58 1.24
N PRO A 57 -8.09 24.88 1.22
CA PRO A 57 -9.05 24.41 2.23
C PRO A 57 -9.00 22.88 2.44
N GLU A 58 -8.87 22.11 1.37
CA GLU A 58 -8.79 20.65 1.40
C GLU A 58 -7.51 20.16 2.06
N GLU A 59 -6.37 20.79 1.76
CA GLU A 59 -5.10 20.48 2.39
C GLU A 59 -5.10 20.82 3.88
N ARG A 60 -5.65 21.97 4.26
CA ARG A 60 -5.82 22.34 5.68
C ARG A 60 -6.69 21.31 6.40
N ALA A 61 -7.81 20.89 5.80
CA ALA A 61 -8.69 19.87 6.37
C ALA A 61 -7.94 18.55 6.63
N ARG A 62 -7.12 18.10 5.67
CA ARG A 62 -6.28 16.88 5.82
C ARG A 62 -5.27 17.02 6.96
N VAL A 63 -4.62 18.17 7.09
CA VAL A 63 -3.66 18.41 8.18
C VAL A 63 -4.36 18.38 9.54
N LEU A 64 -5.55 18.99 9.66
CA LEU A 64 -6.35 18.93 10.89
C LEU A 64 -6.79 17.51 11.23
N GLU A 65 -7.22 16.73 10.24
CA GLU A 65 -7.59 15.32 10.43
C GLU A 65 -6.39 14.49 10.93
N ASN A 66 -5.23 14.64 10.30
CA ASN A 66 -4.01 13.97 10.71
C ASN A 66 -3.62 14.33 12.15
N HIS A 67 -3.75 15.61 12.53
CA HIS A 67 -3.50 16.07 13.88
C HIS A 67 -4.48 15.47 14.90
N ARG A 68 -5.79 15.44 14.61
CA ARG A 68 -6.78 14.80 15.49
C ARG A 68 -6.44 13.33 15.70
N ARG A 69 -6.07 12.63 14.63
CA ARG A 69 -5.67 11.23 14.70
C ARG A 69 -4.40 11.02 15.51
N TRP A 70 -3.41 11.89 15.38
CA TRP A 70 -2.19 11.84 16.21
C TRP A 70 -2.52 12.03 17.69
N LYS A 71 -3.39 13.00 18.02
CA LYS A 71 -3.87 13.21 19.40
C LYS A 71 -4.58 11.97 19.95
N SER A 72 -5.32 11.24 19.13
CA SER A 72 -6.01 10.01 19.55
C SER A 72 -5.14 8.75 19.59
N MET A 73 -3.87 8.81 19.16
CA MET A 73 -2.99 7.64 19.20
C MET A 73 -2.53 7.30 20.62
N THR A 74 -2.42 5.99 20.91
CA THR A 74 -1.81 5.51 22.16
C THR A 74 -0.29 5.75 22.18
N PRO A 75 0.37 5.69 23.36
CA PRO A 75 1.83 5.79 23.44
C PRO A 75 2.55 4.79 22.52
N GLU A 76 2.06 3.56 22.43
CA GLU A 76 2.64 2.48 21.60
C GLU A 76 2.49 2.77 20.09
N GLU A 77 1.33 3.30 19.68
CA GLU A 77 1.10 3.72 18.31
C GLU A 77 2.01 4.88 17.91
N ARG A 78 2.20 5.86 18.81
CA ARG A 78 3.13 6.98 18.61
C ARG A 78 4.59 6.51 18.54
N GLN A 79 4.96 5.50 19.33
CA GLN A 79 6.29 4.90 19.30
C GLN A 79 6.54 4.18 17.96
N THR A 80 5.59 3.37 17.52
CA THR A 80 5.65 2.69 16.22
C THR A 80 5.81 3.68 15.06
N ALA A 81 5.07 4.79 15.12
CA ALA A 81 5.18 5.89 14.17
C ALA A 81 6.57 6.53 14.15
N ARG A 82 7.14 6.77 15.33
CA ARG A 82 8.48 7.35 15.48
C ARG A 82 9.56 6.44 14.90
N GLU A 83 9.49 5.14 15.16
CA GLU A 83 10.39 4.14 14.57
C GLU A 83 10.25 4.04 13.06
N GLY A 84 9.01 4.12 12.55
CA GLY A 84 8.75 4.21 11.12
C GLY A 84 9.42 5.43 10.49
N TYR A 85 9.32 6.59 11.14
CA TYR A 85 9.92 7.83 10.66
C TYR A 85 11.45 7.76 10.67
N GLN A 86 12.04 7.20 11.73
CA GLN A 86 13.49 6.99 11.81
C GLN A 86 14.00 6.11 10.68
N ARG A 87 13.33 4.98 10.42
CA ARG A 87 13.66 4.10 9.28
C ARG A 87 13.58 4.85 7.96
N PHE A 88 12.49 5.58 7.73
CA PHE A 88 12.33 6.38 6.51
C PHE A 88 13.46 7.41 6.33
N ARG A 89 13.87 8.11 7.40
CA ARG A 89 14.97 9.07 7.34
C ARG A 89 16.31 8.44 6.96
N GLN A 90 16.52 7.18 7.31
CA GLN A 90 17.75 6.44 7.03
C GLN A 90 17.78 5.83 5.61
N LEU A 91 16.66 5.80 4.90
CA LEU A 91 16.62 5.30 3.53
C LEU A 91 17.51 6.13 2.57
N PRO A 92 18.19 5.50 1.60
CA PRO A 92 18.82 6.18 0.48
C PRO A 92 17.84 7.07 -0.30
N PRO A 93 18.30 8.15 -0.98
CA PRO A 93 17.43 9.07 -1.71
C PRO A 93 16.47 8.39 -2.69
N GLU A 94 16.94 7.38 -3.43
CA GLU A 94 16.16 6.66 -4.44
C GLU A 94 15.07 5.80 -3.80
N GLU A 95 15.35 5.21 -2.63
CA GLU A 95 14.36 4.47 -1.86
C GLU A 95 13.33 5.39 -1.22
N LYS A 96 13.75 6.54 -0.69
CA LYS A 96 12.81 7.57 -0.21
C LYS A 96 11.86 7.99 -1.32
N GLN A 97 12.38 8.27 -2.51
CA GLN A 97 11.56 8.68 -3.65
C GLN A 97 10.54 7.59 -4.03
N ARG A 98 10.95 6.32 -4.06
CA ARG A 98 10.03 5.20 -4.30
C ARG A 98 8.92 5.14 -3.25
N VAL A 99 9.26 5.23 -1.96
CA VAL A 99 8.26 5.23 -0.88
C VAL A 99 7.29 6.41 -1.00
N LEU A 100 7.78 7.60 -1.36
CA LEU A 100 6.95 8.78 -1.56
C LEU A 100 6.00 8.63 -2.77
N GLN A 101 6.48 8.06 -3.87
CA GLN A 101 5.66 7.77 -5.05
C GLN A 101 4.57 6.73 -4.76
N ASP A 102 4.92 5.64 -4.08
CA ASP A 102 3.94 4.63 -3.67
C ASP A 102 2.89 5.19 -2.73
N PHE A 103 3.31 6.08 -1.84
CA PHE A 103 2.40 6.79 -0.96
C PHE A 103 1.46 7.75 -1.72
N GLN A 104 1.97 8.48 -2.71
CA GLN A 104 1.15 9.31 -3.58
C GLN A 104 0.10 8.47 -4.32
N ARG A 105 0.53 7.38 -4.96
CA ARG A 105 -0.36 6.43 -5.63
C ARG A 105 -1.43 5.91 -4.69
N TRP A 106 -1.07 5.56 -3.46
CA TRP A 106 -2.03 5.14 -2.44
C TRP A 106 -3.07 6.23 -2.14
N ASN A 107 -2.66 7.50 -2.04
CA ASN A 107 -3.55 8.65 -1.81
C ASN A 107 -4.41 9.05 -3.01
N GLU A 108 -4.10 8.53 -4.19
CA GLU A 108 -4.93 8.69 -5.39
C GLU A 108 -5.95 7.55 -5.52
N LEU A 109 -5.75 6.42 -4.81
CA LEU A 109 -6.71 5.32 -4.84
C LEU A 109 -8.09 5.77 -4.32
N PRO A 110 -9.18 5.40 -5.01
CA PRO A 110 -10.53 5.57 -4.48
C PRO A 110 -10.69 4.89 -3.11
N GLN A 111 -11.53 5.47 -2.25
CA GLN A 111 -11.74 4.97 -0.89
C GLN A 111 -12.14 3.49 -0.84
N GLU A 112 -12.97 3.05 -1.79
CA GLU A 112 -13.36 1.64 -1.91
C GLU A 112 -12.17 0.74 -2.18
N ARG A 113 -11.28 1.13 -3.11
CA ARG A 113 -10.07 0.37 -3.44
C ARG A 113 -9.12 0.30 -2.25
N ARG A 114 -8.95 1.39 -1.50
CA ARG A 114 -8.18 1.36 -0.25
C ARG A 114 -8.77 0.38 0.78
N SER A 115 -10.09 0.40 0.95
CA SER A 115 -10.79 -0.52 1.85
C SER A 115 -10.58 -1.98 1.44
N GLN A 116 -10.73 -2.30 0.15
CA GLN A 116 -10.49 -3.65 -0.38
C GLN A 116 -9.05 -4.12 -0.14
N LEU A 117 -8.05 -3.26 -0.37
CA LEU A 117 -6.64 -3.58 -0.13
C LEU A 117 -6.34 -3.77 1.36
N GLN A 118 -6.92 -2.92 2.22
CA GLN A 118 -6.77 -3.05 3.67
C GLN A 118 -7.34 -4.38 4.16
N GLN A 119 -8.55 -4.74 3.73
CA GLN A 119 -9.14 -6.04 4.09
C GLN A 119 -8.33 -7.22 3.57
N ALA A 120 -7.78 -7.13 2.34
CA ALA A 120 -6.91 -8.16 1.80
C ALA A 120 -5.64 -8.34 2.65
N TYR A 121 -5.05 -7.23 3.08
CA TYR A 121 -3.89 -7.24 3.98
C TYR A 121 -4.23 -7.83 5.35
N GLU A 122 -5.36 -7.46 5.95
CA GLU A 122 -5.81 -8.01 7.24
C GLU A 122 -6.02 -9.52 7.15
N ARG A 123 -6.68 -10.01 6.08
CA ARG A 123 -6.80 -11.46 5.82
C ARG A 123 -5.44 -12.13 5.67
N PHE A 124 -4.49 -11.50 4.97
CA PHE A 124 -3.15 -12.03 4.80
C PHE A 124 -2.41 -12.14 6.15
N GLN A 125 -2.52 -11.14 7.02
CA GLN A 125 -1.88 -11.16 8.34
C GLN A 125 -2.43 -12.25 9.26
N GLN A 126 -3.70 -12.61 9.10
CA GLN A 126 -4.38 -13.67 9.86
C GLN A 126 -4.04 -15.09 9.37
N LEU A 127 -3.36 -15.24 8.22
CA LEU A 127 -2.94 -16.54 7.74
C LEU A 127 -1.85 -17.13 8.65
N PRO A 128 -1.84 -18.46 8.85
CA PRO A 128 -0.71 -19.16 9.44
C PRO A 128 0.62 -18.78 8.76
N PRO A 129 1.74 -18.68 9.51
CA PRO A 129 3.04 -18.26 8.97
C PRO A 129 3.45 -19.01 7.71
N GLU A 130 3.20 -20.31 7.65
CA GLU A 130 3.57 -21.18 6.53
C GLU A 130 2.78 -20.83 5.26
N LYS A 131 1.50 -20.46 5.42
CA LYS A 131 0.67 -20.01 4.30
C LYS A 131 1.12 -18.64 3.79
N ARG A 132 1.53 -17.75 4.69
CA ARG A 132 2.07 -16.44 4.33
C ARG A 132 3.37 -16.59 3.54
N GLU A 133 4.29 -17.41 4.04
CA GLU A 133 5.58 -17.65 3.39
C GLU A 133 5.39 -18.22 1.99
N ARG A 134 4.49 -19.19 1.82
CA ARG A 134 4.17 -19.76 0.51
C ARG A 134 3.60 -18.73 -0.48
N ILE A 135 2.82 -17.76 -0.01
CA ILE A 135 2.32 -16.67 -0.86
C ILE A 135 3.48 -15.75 -1.28
N LEU A 136 4.36 -15.40 -0.34
CA LEU A 136 5.52 -14.53 -0.59
C LEU A 136 6.54 -15.20 -1.52
N GLU A 137 6.78 -16.51 -1.35
CA GLU A 137 7.61 -17.31 -2.24
C GLU A 137 7.08 -17.28 -3.69
N ARG A 138 5.79 -17.59 -3.88
CA ARG A 138 5.15 -17.52 -5.21
C ARG A 138 5.22 -16.13 -5.84
N TYR A 139 5.12 -15.08 -5.00
CA TYR A 139 5.26 -13.71 -5.46
C TYR A 139 6.70 -13.43 -5.93
N ARG A 140 7.71 -13.84 -5.15
CA ARG A 140 9.14 -13.72 -5.53
C ARG A 140 9.46 -14.51 -6.80
N GLU A 141 8.92 -15.72 -6.95
CA GLU A 141 9.05 -16.52 -8.18
C GLU A 141 8.48 -15.77 -9.38
N PHE A 142 7.29 -15.20 -9.24
CA PHE A 142 6.66 -14.40 -10.30
C PHE A 142 7.46 -13.13 -10.63
N GLU A 143 8.02 -12.45 -9.62
CA GLU A 143 8.89 -11.29 -9.82
C GLU A 143 10.27 -11.64 -10.42
N ALA A 144 10.69 -12.90 -10.37
CA ALA A 144 11.91 -13.38 -11.00
C ALA A 144 11.70 -13.83 -12.47
N MET A 145 10.45 -14.12 -12.87
CA MET A 145 10.12 -14.52 -14.25
C MET A 145 10.46 -13.43 -15.28
N SER A 146 10.71 -13.84 -16.53
CA SER A 146 10.84 -12.89 -17.65
C SER A 146 9.52 -12.14 -17.90
N PRO A 147 9.55 -10.95 -18.55
CA PRO A 147 8.33 -10.24 -18.92
C PRO A 147 7.33 -11.09 -19.71
N GLU A 148 7.82 -11.91 -20.64
CA GLU A 148 7.01 -12.81 -21.49
C GLU A 148 6.36 -13.92 -20.66
N GLU A 149 7.11 -14.50 -19.72
CA GLU A 149 6.60 -15.52 -18.81
C GLU A 149 5.50 -14.95 -17.90
N ARG A 150 5.72 -13.76 -17.32
CA ARG A 150 4.71 -13.06 -16.52
C ARG A 150 3.46 -12.77 -17.33
N ALA A 151 3.61 -12.27 -18.56
CA ALA A 151 2.49 -12.00 -19.46
C ALA A 151 1.65 -13.26 -19.72
N ARG A 152 2.30 -14.42 -19.89
CA ARG A 152 1.62 -15.70 -20.07
C ARG A 152 0.87 -16.14 -18.81
N VAL A 153 1.48 -16.00 -17.62
CA VAL A 153 0.82 -16.30 -16.34
C VAL A 153 -0.42 -15.42 -16.14
N LEU A 154 -0.31 -14.11 -16.39
CA LEU A 154 -1.42 -13.17 -16.26
C LEU A 154 -2.55 -13.49 -17.25
N LYS A 155 -2.22 -13.81 -18.51
CA LYS A 155 -3.20 -14.22 -19.53
C LYS A 155 -3.93 -15.51 -19.13
N ASN A 156 -3.21 -16.49 -18.60
CA ASN A 156 -3.81 -17.73 -18.10
C ASN A 156 -4.74 -17.47 -16.90
N GLN A 157 -4.34 -16.59 -15.98
CA GLN A 157 -5.16 -16.19 -14.84
C GLN A 157 -6.44 -15.48 -15.30
N GLU A 158 -6.34 -14.58 -16.28
CA GLU A 158 -7.49 -13.87 -16.84
C GLU A 158 -8.48 -14.82 -17.51
N ARG A 159 -7.98 -15.77 -18.32
CA ARG A 159 -8.82 -16.83 -18.89
C ARG A 159 -9.56 -17.62 -17.82
N TRP A 160 -8.86 -18.02 -16.75
CA TRP A 160 -9.48 -18.74 -15.64
C TRP A 160 -10.58 -17.90 -14.95
N ARG A 161 -10.35 -16.59 -14.75
CA ARG A 161 -11.35 -15.67 -14.18
C ARG A 161 -12.61 -15.57 -15.04
N GLN A 162 -12.48 -15.63 -16.36
CA GLN A 162 -13.59 -15.56 -17.31
C GLN A 162 -14.39 -16.87 -17.44
N MET A 163 -13.83 -18.01 -17.04
CA MET A 163 -14.52 -19.30 -17.07
C MET A 163 -15.66 -19.36 -16.05
N ASP A 164 -16.77 -19.98 -16.43
CA ASP A 164 -17.88 -20.30 -15.53
C ASP A 164 -17.54 -21.48 -14.59
N PRO A 165 -18.32 -21.72 -13.52
CA PRO A 165 -18.06 -22.79 -12.58
C PRO A 165 -18.01 -24.20 -13.20
N GLU A 166 -18.84 -24.47 -14.21
CA GLU A 166 -18.95 -25.77 -14.86
C GLU A 166 -17.72 -26.05 -15.74
N GLN A 167 -17.31 -25.07 -16.53
CA GLN A 167 -16.06 -25.10 -17.30
C GLN A 167 -14.88 -25.39 -16.38
N ARG A 168 -14.77 -24.68 -15.25
CA ARG A 168 -13.71 -24.91 -14.25
C ARG A 168 -13.76 -26.32 -13.65
N GLU A 169 -14.94 -26.89 -13.44
CA GLU A 169 -15.09 -28.25 -12.92
C GLU A 169 -14.61 -29.28 -13.95
N ARG A 170 -15.02 -29.16 -15.21
CA ARG A 170 -14.57 -30.05 -16.29
C ARG A 170 -13.04 -30.05 -16.41
N LEU A 171 -12.41 -28.88 -16.26
CA LEU A 171 -10.93 -28.80 -16.26
C LEU A 171 -10.29 -29.50 -15.07
N ARG A 172 -10.89 -29.35 -13.88
CA ARG A 172 -10.41 -30.01 -12.65
C ARG A 172 -10.58 -31.52 -12.72
N GLU A 173 -11.71 -32.00 -13.24
CA GLU A 173 -11.95 -33.42 -13.47
C GLU A 173 -10.97 -34.00 -14.50
N ARG A 174 -10.77 -33.31 -15.62
CA ARG A 174 -9.76 -33.71 -16.61
C ARG A 174 -8.38 -33.83 -16.00
N TRP A 175 -7.96 -32.85 -15.18
CA TRP A 175 -6.67 -32.89 -14.49
C TRP A 175 -6.58 -34.06 -13.49
N ARG A 176 -7.65 -34.33 -12.72
CA ARG A 176 -7.72 -35.46 -11.79
C ARG A 176 -7.55 -36.81 -12.52
N ASN A 177 -8.13 -36.94 -13.71
CA ASN A 177 -8.07 -38.15 -14.52
C ASN A 177 -6.78 -38.30 -15.35
N MET A 178 -5.88 -37.29 -15.36
CA MET A 178 -4.57 -37.41 -16.03
C MET A 178 -3.59 -38.29 -15.24
N THR A 179 -2.81 -39.11 -15.95
CA THR A 179 -1.68 -39.86 -15.36
C THR A 179 -0.52 -38.93 -14.97
N PRO A 180 0.39 -39.35 -14.07
CA PRO A 180 1.58 -38.58 -13.74
C PRO A 180 2.40 -38.15 -14.97
N GLU A 181 2.55 -39.03 -15.95
CA GLU A 181 3.29 -38.80 -17.20
C GLU A 181 2.58 -37.74 -18.06
N GLN A 182 1.26 -37.82 -18.19
CA GLN A 182 0.47 -36.82 -18.92
C GLN A 182 0.58 -35.44 -18.28
N ARG A 183 0.59 -35.36 -16.94
CA ARG A 183 0.80 -34.11 -16.21
C ARG A 183 2.23 -33.58 -16.42
N GLN A 184 3.23 -34.45 -16.44
CA GLN A 184 4.62 -34.06 -16.69
C GLN A 184 4.80 -33.49 -18.10
N GLN A 185 4.27 -34.17 -19.12
CA GLN A 185 4.31 -33.69 -20.50
C GLN A 185 3.64 -32.32 -20.65
N LEU A 186 2.52 -32.11 -19.97
CA LEU A 186 1.83 -30.82 -19.98
C LEU A 186 2.69 -29.72 -19.33
N ARG A 187 3.34 -30.00 -18.18
CA ARG A 187 4.28 -29.06 -17.53
C ARG A 187 5.46 -28.71 -18.43
N GLU A 188 6.01 -29.68 -19.15
CA GLU A 188 7.11 -29.46 -20.10
C GLU A 188 6.68 -28.58 -21.28
N ARG A 189 5.48 -28.80 -21.83
CA ARG A 189 4.90 -27.91 -22.85
C ARG A 189 4.77 -26.48 -22.35
N PHE A 190 4.29 -26.29 -21.12
CA PHE A 190 4.22 -24.98 -20.50
C PHE A 190 5.59 -24.31 -20.35
N ARG A 191 6.61 -25.06 -19.90
CA ARG A 191 8.00 -24.59 -19.79
C ARG A 191 8.56 -24.16 -21.15
N GLN A 192 8.24 -24.88 -22.22
CA GLN A 192 8.67 -24.56 -23.58
C GLN A 192 7.83 -23.45 -24.25
N GLY A 193 6.89 -22.83 -23.52
CA GLY A 193 6.00 -21.80 -24.03
C GLY A 193 4.96 -22.29 -25.06
N ARG A 194 4.81 -23.61 -25.18
CA ARG A 194 3.88 -24.31 -26.09
C ARG A 194 2.67 -24.90 -25.34
N GLY A 195 2.56 -24.65 -24.03
CA GLY A 195 1.51 -25.20 -23.19
C GLY A 195 0.28 -24.30 -23.14
N ALA A 196 -0.87 -24.87 -23.47
CA ALA A 196 -2.18 -24.34 -23.13
C ALA A 196 -2.69 -25.02 -21.84
N LEU A 197 -3.53 -24.33 -21.05
CA LEU A 197 -4.22 -24.98 -19.94
C LEU A 197 -5.05 -26.14 -20.51
N PRO A 198 -5.15 -27.27 -19.79
CA PRO A 198 -5.98 -28.37 -20.28
C PRO A 198 -7.36 -27.81 -20.57
N GLY A 199 -7.82 -27.93 -21.83
CA GLY A 199 -9.14 -27.49 -22.26
C GLY A 199 -9.26 -26.06 -22.76
N THR A 200 -8.16 -25.29 -22.87
CA THR A 200 -8.19 -24.09 -23.71
C THR A 200 -7.73 -24.45 -25.13
N PRO A 201 -8.43 -24.01 -26.18
CA PRO A 201 -7.94 -24.18 -27.54
C PRO A 201 -6.55 -23.55 -27.64
N GLU A 202 -5.61 -24.28 -28.26
CA GLU A 202 -4.32 -23.68 -28.61
C GLU A 202 -4.62 -22.47 -29.50
N PRO A 203 -3.90 -21.34 -29.33
CA PRO A 203 -3.99 -20.28 -30.31
C PRO A 203 -3.62 -20.90 -31.66
N SER A 204 -4.54 -20.83 -32.62
CA SER A 204 -4.31 -21.25 -33.99
C SER A 204 -2.96 -20.68 -34.44
N ARG A 205 -2.08 -21.58 -34.93
CA ARG A 205 -0.80 -21.20 -35.51
C ARG A 205 -1.01 -20.32 -36.74
#